data_AF-A0A495TCD9-F1
#
_entry.id   AF-A0A495TCD9-F1
#
_cell.length_a   1.000
_cell.length_b   1.000
_cell.length_c   1.000
_cell.angle_alpha   90.00
_cell.angle_beta   90.00
_cell.angle_gamma   90.00
#
_symmetry.space_group_name_H-M   'P 1'
#
loop_
_entity.id
_entity.type
_entity.pdbx_description
1 polymer ?
#
loop_
_entity_poly.entity_id
_entity_poly.type
_entity_poly.pdbx_seq_one_letter_code
_entity_poly.pdbx_strand_id
1 'polypeptide(L)'
;MTPAVPLLLLGLVDSAFSGFRAYAGRDARIRKHRSTLRAAGRGLAVGAVLLLAPALTAALLLLTAADRARTYDTLAAGALGYAVPLAGYAAAVLLSLAAYFTLPFRAATLAMVIGLGPLTLLRPLAVATACLGTLRTGGGPAALLVGAVAGAAVLCVEPLVHRRWYREVR
;
A
#
# COMPACT_ATOMS: atom_id res chain seq x y z
N MET A 1 -13.06 3.42 -16.34
CA MET A 1 -11.63 3.11 -16.15
C MET A 1 -11.51 1.85 -15.31
N THR A 2 -10.52 1.00 -15.56
CA THR A 2 -10.34 -0.23 -14.78
C THR A 2 -9.79 0.10 -13.38
N PRO A 3 -10.40 -0.41 -12.29
CA PRO A 3 -9.97 -0.09 -10.92
C PRO A 3 -8.56 -0.62 -10.58
N ALA A 4 -7.98 -1.46 -11.44
CA ALA A 4 -6.64 -2.04 -11.27
C ALA A 4 -5.52 -0.98 -11.30
N VAL A 5 -5.59 0.01 -12.20
CA VAL A 5 -4.55 1.04 -12.34
C VAL A 5 -4.40 1.90 -11.08
N PRO A 6 -5.47 2.51 -10.52
CA PRO A 6 -5.34 3.30 -9.31
C PRO A 6 -4.90 2.45 -8.10
N LEU A 7 -5.35 1.20 -8.00
CA LEU A 7 -4.91 0.29 -6.94
C LEU A 7 -3.43 -0.07 -7.04
N LEU A 8 -2.93 -0.30 -8.26
CA LEU A 8 -1.51 -0.54 -8.51
C LEU A 8 -0.67 0.67 -8.09
N LEU A 9 -1.06 1.88 -8.50
CA LEU A 9 -0.37 3.11 -8.13
C LEU A 9 -0.35 3.30 -6.61
N LEU A 10 -1.49 3.08 -5.95
CA LEU A 10 -1.61 3.19 -4.51
C LEU A 10 -0.70 2.18 -3.79
N GLY A 11 -0.67 0.93 -4.26
CA GLY A 11 0.24 -0.10 -3.75
C GLY A 11 1.72 0.22 -3.94
N LEU A 12 2.11 0.79 -5.09
CA LEU A 12 3.48 1.19 -5.38
C LEU A 12 3.94 2.36 -4.50
N VAL A 13 3.09 3.37 -4.34
CA VAL A 13 3.34 4.53 -3.47
C VAL A 13 3.48 4.07 -2.01
N ASP A 14 2.56 3.23 -1.53
CA ASP A 14 2.63 2.67 -0.18
C ASP A 14 3.89 1.79 0.02
N SER A 15 4.31 1.06 -1.00
CA SER A 15 5.56 0.28 -0.97
C SER A 15 6.80 1.16 -0.86
N ALA A 16 6.83 2.30 -1.57
CA ALA A 16 7.90 3.27 -1.45
C ALA A 16 7.96 3.88 -0.04
N PHE A 17 6.81 4.27 0.53
CA PHE A 17 6.73 4.74 1.91
C PHE A 17 7.13 3.65 2.93
N SER A 18 6.79 2.39 2.68
CA SER A 18 7.20 1.26 3.50
C SER A 18 8.71 1.06 3.51
N GLY A 19 9.37 1.24 2.35
CA GLY A 19 10.83 1.22 2.27
C GLY A 19 11.50 2.38 3.01
N PHE A 20 10.92 3.58 2.92
CA PHE A 20 11.36 4.73 3.72
C PHE A 20 11.21 4.48 5.22
N ARG A 21 10.04 3.99 5.67
CA ARG A 21 9.76 3.66 7.08
C ARG A 21 10.70 2.59 7.60
N ALA A 22 11.00 1.58 6.80
CA ALA A 22 11.97 0.55 7.15
C ALA A 22 13.38 1.11 7.40
N TYR A 23 13.72 2.29 6.88
CA TYR A 23 15.02 2.96 7.09
C TYR A 23 14.96 4.10 8.13
N ALA A 24 13.80 4.70 8.34
CA ALA A 24 13.61 5.84 9.22
C ALA A 24 14.16 5.57 10.64
N GLY A 25 14.84 6.57 11.22
CA GLY A 25 15.44 6.47 12.55
C GLY A 25 16.81 5.77 12.64
N ARG A 26 17.32 5.18 11.54
CA ARG A 26 18.60 4.44 11.56
C ARG A 26 19.83 5.26 11.17
N ASP A 27 19.66 6.47 10.66
CA ASP A 27 20.76 7.34 10.24
C ASP A 27 20.61 8.73 10.87
N ALA A 28 21.61 9.08 11.69
CA ALA A 28 21.72 10.34 12.40
C ALA A 28 22.33 11.47 11.55
N ARG A 29 22.78 11.18 10.32
CA ARG A 29 23.32 12.21 9.42
C ARG A 29 22.28 13.27 9.09
N ILE A 30 22.73 14.54 9.11
CA ILE A 30 21.91 15.71 8.78
C ILE A 30 21.49 15.67 7.29
N ARG A 31 22.42 15.32 6.39
CA ARG A 31 22.13 15.18 4.94
C ARG A 31 21.95 13.72 4.57
N LYS A 32 20.70 13.24 4.60
CA LYS A 32 20.36 11.83 4.31
C LYS A 32 19.42 11.62 3.12
N HIS A 33 19.15 12.66 2.33
CA HIS A 33 18.24 12.58 1.18
C HIS A 33 18.52 11.40 0.24
N ARG A 34 19.78 11.15 -0.13
CA ARG A 34 20.16 10.04 -1.01
C ARG A 34 19.86 8.67 -0.39
N SER A 35 20.11 8.51 0.91
CA SER A 35 19.84 7.26 1.62
C SER A 35 18.34 7.02 1.77
N THR A 36 17.57 8.06 2.08
CA THR A 36 16.10 8.06 2.08
C THR A 36 15.52 7.66 0.73
N LEU A 37 16.00 8.27 -0.37
CA LEU A 37 15.59 7.93 -1.73
C LEU A 37 15.91 6.49 -2.09
N ARG A 38 17.11 5.99 -1.73
CA ARG A 38 17.48 4.59 -1.94
C ARG A 38 16.59 3.63 -1.14
N ALA A 39 16.24 3.98 0.10
CA ALA A 39 15.35 3.19 0.93
C ALA A 39 13.93 3.11 0.34
N ALA A 40 13.39 4.25 -0.12
CA ALA A 40 12.12 4.29 -0.82
C ALA A 40 12.17 3.49 -2.13
N GLY A 41 13.26 3.60 -2.90
CA GLY A 41 13.47 2.81 -4.12
C GLY A 41 13.53 1.30 -3.88
N ARG A 42 14.17 0.86 -2.78
CA ARG A 42 14.14 -0.57 -2.37
C ARG A 42 12.73 -1.03 -2.02
N GLY A 43 11.96 -0.20 -1.30
CA GLY A 43 10.56 -0.46 -1.01
C GLY A 43 9.71 -0.58 -2.26
N LEU A 44 9.85 0.37 -3.19
CA LEU A 44 9.18 0.37 -4.49
C LEU A 44 9.51 -0.90 -5.29
N ALA A 45 10.79 -1.29 -5.36
CA ALA A 45 11.21 -2.48 -6.11
C ALA A 45 10.64 -3.77 -5.50
N VAL A 46 10.73 -3.93 -4.18
CA VAL A 46 10.15 -5.10 -3.48
C VAL A 46 8.63 -5.12 -3.65
N GLY A 47 7.97 -3.97 -3.50
CA GLY A 47 6.53 -3.83 -3.71
C GLY A 47 6.09 -4.18 -5.12
N ALA A 48 6.79 -3.68 -6.14
CA ALA A 48 6.50 -4.00 -7.54
C ALA A 48 6.57 -5.51 -7.81
N VAL A 49 7.56 -6.20 -7.25
CA VAL A 49 7.68 -7.66 -7.35
C VAL A 49 6.54 -8.37 -6.61
N LEU A 50 6.22 -7.96 -5.38
CA LEU A 50 5.16 -8.61 -4.60
C LEU A 50 3.77 -8.38 -5.18
N LEU A 51 3.52 -7.23 -5.82
CA LEU A 51 2.27 -6.91 -6.51
C LEU A 51 2.06 -7.75 -7.79
N LEU A 52 3.08 -8.47 -8.28
CA LEU A 52 2.87 -9.50 -9.29
C LEU A 52 2.00 -10.65 -8.77
N ALA A 53 2.08 -10.98 -7.47
CA ALA A 53 1.30 -12.07 -6.90
C ALA A 53 -0.22 -11.87 -7.07
N PRO A 54 -0.85 -10.77 -6.61
CA PRO A 54 -2.28 -10.56 -6.83
C PRO A 54 -2.65 -10.40 -8.32
N ALA A 55 -1.74 -9.86 -9.15
CA ALA A 55 -1.97 -9.77 -10.60
C ALA A 55 -2.01 -11.16 -11.26
N LEU A 56 -1.08 -12.04 -10.90
CA LEU A 56 -1.06 -13.44 -11.35
C LEU A 56 -2.28 -14.20 -10.83
N THR A 57 -2.68 -14.01 -9.56
CA THR A 57 -3.90 -14.62 -9.01
C THR A 57 -5.13 -14.20 -9.81
N ALA A 58 -5.30 -12.91 -10.10
CA ALA A 58 -6.42 -12.42 -10.91
C ALA A 58 -6.38 -12.97 -12.35
N ALA A 59 -5.20 -13.01 -12.97
CA ALA A 59 -5.02 -13.56 -14.31
C ALA A 59 -5.36 -15.04 -14.37
N LEU A 60 -4.87 -15.84 -13.41
CA LEU A 60 -5.17 -17.27 -13.32
C LEU A 60 -6.68 -17.51 -13.16
N LEU A 61 -7.33 -16.77 -12.25
CA LEU A 61 -8.78 -16.86 -12.06
C LEU A 61 -9.56 -16.59 -13.36
N LEU A 62 -9.16 -15.57 -14.13
CA LEU A 62 -9.78 -15.25 -15.41
C LEU A 62 -9.49 -16.29 -16.51
N LEU A 63 -8.30 -16.90 -16.48
CA LEU A 63 -7.93 -17.94 -17.44
C LEU A 63 -8.67 -19.25 -17.18
N THR A 64 -8.95 -19.58 -15.91
CA THR A 64 -9.65 -20.81 -15.51
C THR A 64 -11.17 -20.64 -15.38
N ALA A 65 -11.70 -19.43 -15.53
CA ALA A 65 -13.13 -19.17 -15.39
C ALA A 65 -13.95 -19.75 -16.55
N ALA A 66 -15.07 -20.40 -16.22
CA ALA A 66 -16.06 -20.87 -17.20
C ALA A 66 -16.74 -19.70 -17.93
N ASP A 67 -16.99 -18.60 -17.21
CA ASP A 67 -17.48 -17.33 -17.76
C ASP A 67 -16.51 -16.21 -17.35
N ARG A 68 -15.66 -15.83 -18.30
CA ARG A 68 -14.61 -14.83 -18.11
C ARG A 68 -15.19 -13.41 -17.94
N ALA A 69 -16.29 -13.09 -18.63
CA ALA A 69 -16.91 -11.77 -18.54
C ALA A 69 -17.52 -11.56 -17.15
N ARG A 70 -18.31 -12.53 -16.68
CA ARG A 70 -18.91 -12.47 -15.35
C ARG A 70 -17.85 -12.43 -14.24
N THR A 71 -16.77 -13.19 -14.38
CA THR A 71 -15.66 -13.20 -13.40
C THR A 71 -14.90 -11.88 -13.41
N TYR A 72 -14.73 -11.25 -14.57
CA TYR A 72 -14.14 -9.93 -14.66
C TYR A 72 -15.00 -8.88 -13.96
N ASP A 73 -16.32 -8.92 -14.16
CA ASP A 73 -17.25 -7.98 -13.53
C ASP A 73 -17.27 -8.12 -12.00
N THR A 74 -17.22 -9.34 -11.47
CA THR A 74 -17.11 -9.56 -10.02
C THR A 74 -15.79 -9.07 -9.45
N LEU A 75 -14.67 -9.32 -10.14
CA LEU A 75 -13.37 -8.78 -9.75
C LEU A 75 -13.35 -7.25 -9.79
N ALA A 76 -13.95 -6.64 -10.81
CA ALA A 76 -14.02 -5.19 -10.94
C ALA A 76 -14.90 -4.56 -9.84
N ALA A 77 -16.05 -5.14 -9.54
CA ALA A 77 -16.93 -4.69 -8.46
C ALA A 77 -16.22 -4.80 -7.10
N GLY A 78 -15.57 -5.95 -6.84
CA GLY A 78 -14.78 -6.15 -5.64
C GLY A 78 -13.60 -5.18 -5.51
N ALA A 79 -12.92 -4.87 -6.61
CA ALA A 79 -11.82 -3.91 -6.66
C ALA A 79 -12.29 -2.48 -6.35
N LEU A 80 -13.50 -2.08 -6.77
CA LEU A 80 -14.09 -0.80 -6.38
C LEU A 80 -14.33 -0.74 -4.86
N GLY A 81 -14.90 -1.79 -4.27
CA GLY A 81 -15.09 -1.89 -2.82
C GLY A 81 -13.78 -1.88 -2.03
N TYR A 82 -12.74 -2.51 -2.57
CA TYR A 82 -11.40 -2.51 -2.00
C TYR A 82 -10.73 -1.12 -2.08
N ALA A 83 -10.98 -0.37 -3.16
CA ALA A 83 -10.36 0.92 -3.42
C ALA A 83 -10.86 2.02 -2.48
N VAL A 84 -12.14 2.04 -2.11
CA VAL A 84 -12.74 3.15 -1.34
C VAL A 84 -12.06 3.35 0.02
N PRO A 85 -11.91 2.33 0.90
CA PRO A 85 -11.23 2.50 2.18
C PRO A 85 -9.76 2.90 2.03
N LEU A 86 -9.07 2.30 1.05
CA LEU A 86 -7.67 2.61 0.77
C LEU A 86 -7.47 4.03 0.23
N ALA A 87 -8.39 4.52 -0.61
CA ALA A 87 -8.37 5.89 -1.09
C ALA A 87 -8.57 6.88 0.06
N GLY A 88 -9.46 6.59 1.01
CA GLY A 88 -9.65 7.40 2.22
C GLY A 88 -8.38 7.45 3.07
N TYR A 89 -7.75 6.30 3.30
CA TYR A 89 -6.46 6.22 4.01
C TYR A 89 -5.36 7.01 3.27
N ALA A 90 -5.24 6.82 1.96
CA ALA A 90 -4.25 7.54 1.15
C ALA A 90 -4.50 9.05 1.14
N ALA A 91 -5.75 9.49 1.08
CA ALA A 91 -6.10 10.90 1.18
C ALA A 91 -5.66 11.51 2.51
N ALA A 92 -5.86 10.80 3.63
CA ALA A 92 -5.40 11.25 4.95
C ALA A 92 -3.86 11.36 5.02
N VAL A 93 -3.14 10.41 4.43
CA VAL A 93 -1.67 10.47 4.31
C VAL A 93 -1.22 11.65 3.46
N LEU A 94 -1.83 11.84 2.28
CA LEU A 94 -1.51 12.96 1.39
C LEU A 94 -1.80 14.32 2.03
N LEU A 95 -2.91 14.43 2.77
CA LEU A 95 -3.28 15.66 3.47
C LEU A 95 -2.32 15.97 4.61
N SER A 96 -1.87 14.95 5.34
CA SER A 96 -0.82 15.08 6.36
C SER A 96 0.51 15.53 5.74
N LEU A 97 0.85 15.00 4.56
CA LEU A 97 2.06 15.35 3.84
C LEU A 97 2.00 16.76 3.24
N ALA A 98 0.84 17.15 2.69
CA ALA A 98 0.60 18.50 2.18
C ALA A 98 0.73 19.52 3.32
N ALA A 99 0.08 19.25 4.45
CA ALA A 99 0.19 20.05 5.66
C ALA A 99 1.65 20.20 6.12
N TYR A 100 2.44 19.12 6.08
CA TYR A 100 3.87 19.18 6.41
C TYR A 100 4.67 20.12 5.49
N PHE A 101 4.36 20.17 4.19
CA PHE A 101 5.07 21.02 3.23
C PHE A 101 4.61 22.47 3.20
N THR A 102 3.37 22.77 3.59
CA THR A 102 2.78 24.11 3.48
C THR A 102 2.75 24.88 4.79
N LEU A 103 2.71 24.21 5.95
CA LEU A 103 2.54 24.85 7.25
C LEU A 103 3.87 25.26 7.89
N PRO A 104 3.85 26.27 8.80
CA PRO A 104 5.01 26.62 9.61
C PRO A 104 5.46 25.46 10.50
N PHE A 105 6.76 25.42 10.81
CA PHE A 105 7.46 24.30 11.45
C PHE A 105 6.70 23.63 12.62
N ARG A 106 6.10 24.42 13.52
CA ARG A 106 5.34 23.90 14.68
C ARG A 106 4.11 23.09 14.25
N ALA A 107 3.33 23.62 13.30
CA ALA A 107 2.13 22.98 12.79
C ALA A 107 2.45 21.80 11.86
N ALA A 108 3.52 21.91 11.05
CA ALA A 108 4.02 20.81 10.23
C ALA A 108 4.50 19.62 11.09
N THR A 109 5.18 19.88 12.21
CA THR A 109 5.63 18.84 13.15
C THR A 109 4.44 18.16 13.81
N LEU A 110 3.43 18.94 14.24
CA LEU A 110 2.20 18.40 14.80
C LEU A 110 1.43 17.52 13.80
N ALA A 111 1.31 17.96 12.55
CA ALA A 111 0.67 17.19 11.47
C ALA A 111 1.41 15.87 11.19
N MET A 112 2.75 15.87 11.26
CA MET A 112 3.54 14.65 11.14
C MET A 112 3.31 13.67 12.29
N VAL A 113 3.29 14.17 13.54
CA VAL A 113 3.14 13.34 14.74
C VAL A 113 1.72 12.78 14.86
N ILE A 114 0.69 13.59 14.60
CA ILE A 114 -0.71 13.18 14.73
C ILE A 114 -1.20 12.42 13.49
N GLY A 115 -0.79 12.83 12.29
CA GLY A 115 -1.19 12.20 11.06
C GLY A 115 -0.34 10.97 10.76
N LEU A 116 0.90 11.21 10.35
CA LEU A 116 1.74 10.15 9.79
C LEU A 116 2.08 9.06 10.81
N GLY A 117 2.35 9.38 12.08
CA GLY A 117 2.64 8.39 13.12
C GLY A 117 1.54 7.33 13.29
N PRO A 118 0.32 7.69 13.72
CA PRO A 118 -0.80 6.77 13.87
C PRO A 118 -1.23 6.09 12.58
N LEU A 119 -1.18 6.79 11.44
CA LEU A 119 -1.56 6.21 10.15
C LEU A 119 -0.68 5.00 9.79
N THR A 120 0.60 4.99 10.19
CA THR A 120 1.43 3.79 9.99
C THR A 120 0.93 2.55 10.73
N LEU A 121 0.33 2.72 11.92
CA LEU A 121 -0.26 1.63 12.71
C LEU A 121 -1.65 1.23 12.18
N LEU A 122 -2.38 2.17 11.57
CA LEU A 122 -3.69 1.92 10.98
C LEU A 122 -3.61 1.16 9.65
N ARG A 123 -2.44 1.05 9.02
CA ARG A 123 -2.25 0.40 7.72
C ARG A 123 -2.82 -1.03 7.63
N PRO A 124 -2.60 -1.95 8.60
CA PRO A 124 -3.24 -3.27 8.56
C PRO A 124 -4.76 -3.20 8.70
N LEU A 125 -5.28 -2.24 9.48
CA LEU A 125 -6.72 -2.02 9.62
C LEU A 125 -7.33 -1.48 8.33
N ALA A 126 -6.64 -0.59 7.61
CA ALA A 126 -7.05 -0.10 6.30
C ALA A 126 -7.13 -1.22 5.25
N VAL A 127 -6.20 -2.18 5.30
CA VAL A 127 -6.25 -3.38 4.45
C VAL A 127 -7.42 -4.28 4.85
N ALA A 128 -7.65 -4.49 6.14
CA ALA A 128 -8.78 -5.28 6.61
C ALA A 128 -10.13 -4.67 6.20
N THR A 129 -10.27 -3.35 6.32
CA THR A 129 -11.49 -2.63 5.90
C THR A 129 -11.66 -2.64 4.38
N ALA A 130 -10.58 -2.62 3.61
CA ALA A 130 -10.60 -2.81 2.17
C ALA A 130 -11.14 -4.19 1.79
N CYS A 131 -10.67 -5.26 2.44
CA CYS A 131 -11.20 -6.61 2.24
C CYS A 131 -12.70 -6.71 2.57
N LEU A 132 -13.15 -6.03 3.63
CA LEU A 132 -14.58 -5.95 3.95
C LEU A 132 -15.37 -5.15 2.89
N GLY A 133 -14.78 -4.11 2.32
CA GLY A 133 -15.35 -3.33 1.21
C GLY A 133 -15.57 -4.18 -0.04
N THR A 134 -14.64 -5.08 -0.36
CA THR A 134 -14.77 -6.07 -1.45
C THR A 134 -16.01 -6.95 -1.28
N LEU A 135 -16.30 -7.38 -0.05
CA LEU A 135 -17.47 -8.21 0.24
C LEU A 135 -18.77 -7.42 0.08
N ARG A 136 -18.81 -6.16 0.52
CA ARG A 136 -20.01 -5.31 0.40
C ARG A 136 -20.38 -4.93 -1.02
N THR A 137 -19.41 -4.90 -1.92
CA THR A 137 -19.61 -4.54 -3.34
C THR A 137 -19.90 -5.74 -4.23
N GLY A 138 -20.05 -6.93 -3.66
CA GLY A 138 -20.42 -8.14 -4.41
C GLY A 138 -19.25 -8.83 -5.13
N GLY A 139 -17.99 -8.53 -4.75
CA GLY A 139 -16.81 -9.14 -5.38
C GLY A 139 -16.66 -10.65 -5.17
N GLY A 140 -17.43 -11.21 -4.23
CA GLY A 140 -17.44 -12.64 -3.93
C GLY A 140 -16.09 -13.18 -3.43
N PRO A 141 -15.95 -14.51 -3.31
CA PRO A 141 -14.75 -15.15 -2.76
C PRO A 141 -13.50 -14.91 -3.63
N ALA A 142 -13.66 -14.86 -4.95
CA ALA A 142 -12.56 -14.65 -5.89
C ALA A 142 -11.91 -13.26 -5.73
N ALA A 143 -12.72 -12.20 -5.62
CA ALA A 143 -12.18 -10.86 -5.38
C ALA A 143 -11.60 -10.73 -3.97
N LEU A 144 -12.18 -11.41 -2.97
CA LEU A 144 -11.60 -11.45 -1.62
C LEU A 144 -10.22 -12.11 -1.61
N LEU A 145 -10.04 -13.22 -2.35
CA LEU A 145 -8.74 -13.87 -2.49
C LEU A 145 -7.70 -12.92 -3.09
N VAL A 146 -8.02 -12.27 -4.20
CA VAL A 146 -7.13 -11.29 -4.84
C VAL A 146 -6.82 -10.12 -3.89
N GLY A 147 -7.82 -9.60 -3.20
CA GLY A 147 -7.67 -8.53 -2.21
C GLY A 147 -6.79 -8.94 -1.03
N ALA A 148 -6.97 -10.14 -0.49
CA ALA A 148 -6.18 -10.67 0.61
C ALA A 148 -4.71 -10.88 0.20
N VAL A 149 -4.47 -11.42 -1.01
CA VAL A 149 -3.11 -11.55 -1.56
C VAL A 149 -2.46 -10.18 -1.76
N ALA A 150 -3.22 -9.19 -2.27
CA ALA A 150 -2.73 -7.83 -2.42
C ALA A 150 -2.41 -7.17 -1.07
N GLY A 151 -3.29 -7.33 -0.08
CA GLY A 151 -3.09 -6.85 1.28
C GLY A 151 -1.84 -7.45 1.92
N ALA A 152 -1.67 -8.76 1.82
CA ALA A 152 -0.49 -9.47 2.31
C ALA A 152 0.79 -8.99 1.61
N ALA A 153 0.77 -8.90 0.27
CA ALA A 153 1.90 -8.42 -0.53
C ALA A 153 2.38 -7.04 -0.07
N VAL A 154 1.45 -6.11 0.09
CA VAL A 154 1.73 -4.75 0.54
C VAL A 154 2.27 -4.75 1.98
N LEU A 155 1.60 -5.41 2.91
CA LEU A 155 2.03 -5.47 4.32
C LEU A 155 3.42 -6.12 4.50
N CYS A 156 3.79 -7.07 3.63
CA CYS A 156 5.10 -7.74 3.67
C CYS A 156 6.28 -6.89 3.18
N VAL A 157 6.06 -5.80 2.45
CA VAL A 157 7.16 -4.96 1.90
C VAL A 157 8.08 -4.46 3.01
N GLU A 158 7.53 -3.85 4.06
CA GLU A 158 8.29 -3.28 5.16
C GLU A 158 9.15 -4.31 5.90
N PRO A 159 8.62 -5.45 6.40
CA PRO A 159 9.44 -6.44 7.08
C PRO A 159 10.46 -7.10 6.15
N LEU A 160 10.17 -7.30 4.86
CA LEU A 160 11.12 -7.86 3.90
C LEU A 160 12.28 -6.90 3.62
N VAL A 161 11.99 -5.63 3.38
CA VAL A 161 13.01 -4.60 3.19
C VAL A 161 13.86 -4.45 4.44
N HIS A 162 13.21 -4.44 5.61
CA HIS A 162 13.89 -4.37 6.90
C HIS A 162 14.84 -5.56 7.12
N ARG A 163 14.35 -6.79 6.93
CA ARG A 163 15.15 -8.01 7.13
C ARG A 163 16.31 -8.13 6.15
N ARG A 164 16.13 -7.69 4.90
CA ARG A 164 17.12 -7.87 3.84
C ARG A 164 18.20 -6.79 3.80
N TRP A 165 17.90 -5.57 4.23
CA TRP A 165 18.87 -4.45 4.15
C TRP A 165 19.21 -3.78 5.48
N TYR A 166 18.42 -3.97 6.53
CA TYR A 166 18.55 -3.17 7.75
C TYR A 166 18.51 -3.97 9.06
N ARG A 167 18.70 -5.29 8.99
CA ARG A 167 18.74 -6.19 10.16
C ARG A 167 20.02 -6.03 11.00
N GLU A 168 21.07 -5.47 10.41
CA GLU A 168 22.44 -5.45 10.99
C GLU A 168 22.97 -4.06 11.33
N VAL A 169 22.12 -3.09 11.66
CA VAL A 169 22.63 -1.85 12.28
C VAL A 169 22.83 -2.12 13.78
N ARG A 170 23.98 -2.72 14.12
CA ARG A 170 24.56 -2.65 15.46
C ARG A 170 25.35 -1.36 15.59
#